data_AF-A0A437PRF2-F1
#
_entry.id   AF-A0A437PRF2-F1
#
_cell.length_a   1.000
_cell.length_b   1.000
_cell.length_c   1.000
_cell.angle_alpha   90.00
_cell.angle_beta   90.00
_cell.angle_gamma   90.00
#
_symmetry.space_group_name_H-M   'P 1'
#
loop_
_entity.id
_entity.type
_entity.pdbx_description
1 polymer ?
#
loop_
_entity_poly.entity_id
_entity_poly.type
_entity_poly.pdbx_seq_one_letter_code
_entity_poly.pdbx_strand_id
1 'polypeptide(L)'
;MIKEIRAEIKEMRANADKTEKTLRNLGFNIGDSTEEIFFSSLEKTKKFAGIKFKHILRNIHVFRPGLQDEFDIVLVNDSLKKVGLIEIKHKVCKEDVENMLYKKLPNYRALHDFHSYYEIYLGLAGASIEAKAKKLAEQNGIVLLTPLGKHIENQGKIFTAY
;
A
#
# COMPACT_ATOMS: atom_id res chain seq x y z
N MET A 1 -1.11 -49.08 18.42
CA MET A 1 -0.07 -48.61 17.47
C MET A 1 -0.63 -47.92 16.22
N ILE A 2 -1.13 -48.60 15.16
CA ILE A 2 -1.59 -47.90 13.92
C ILE A 2 -2.77 -46.94 14.15
N LYS A 3 -3.74 -47.30 15.02
CA LYS A 3 -4.88 -46.43 15.34
C LYS A 3 -4.46 -45.17 16.13
N GLU A 4 -3.53 -45.31 17.07
CA GLU A 4 -2.98 -44.17 17.84
C GLU A 4 -2.19 -43.23 16.94
N ILE A 5 -1.32 -43.76 16.08
CA ILE A 5 -0.57 -42.95 15.10
C ILE A 5 -1.53 -42.18 14.18
N ARG A 6 -2.64 -42.78 13.73
CA ARG A 6 -3.66 -42.08 12.92
C ARG A 6 -4.38 -40.98 13.71
N ALA A 7 -4.63 -41.20 15.00
CA ALA A 7 -5.24 -40.19 15.86
C ALA A 7 -4.29 -38.99 16.07
N GLU A 8 -3.02 -39.27 16.36
CA GLU A 8 -1.96 -38.25 16.50
C GLU A 8 -1.77 -37.44 15.21
N ILE A 9 -1.73 -38.10 14.04
CA ILE A 9 -1.64 -37.40 12.74
C ILE A 9 -2.86 -36.50 12.51
N LYS A 10 -4.06 -36.96 12.88
CA LYS A 10 -5.30 -36.17 12.73
C LYS A 10 -5.30 -34.94 13.65
N GLU A 11 -4.86 -35.11 14.89
CA GLU A 11 -4.72 -34.02 15.85
C GLU A 11 -3.65 -33.01 15.42
N MET A 12 -2.51 -33.50 14.92
CA MET A 12 -1.43 -32.66 14.39
C MET A 12 -1.91 -31.80 13.21
N ARG A 13 -2.69 -32.37 12.28
CA ARG A 13 -3.30 -31.61 11.17
C ARG A 13 -4.27 -30.55 11.69
N ALA A 14 -5.13 -30.91 12.64
CA ALA A 14 -6.08 -29.95 13.22
C ALA A 14 -5.37 -28.79 13.95
N ASN A 15 -4.23 -29.07 14.60
CA ASN A 15 -3.41 -28.05 15.25
C ASN A 15 -2.67 -27.17 14.24
N ALA A 16 -2.18 -27.73 13.13
CA ALA A 16 -1.60 -26.97 12.03
C ALA A 16 -2.63 -26.00 11.41
N ASP A 17 -3.85 -26.47 11.11
CA ASP A 17 -4.92 -25.64 10.55
C ASP A 17 -5.33 -24.49 11.49
N LYS A 18 -5.41 -24.77 12.80
CA LYS A 18 -5.68 -23.74 13.82
C LYS A 18 -4.55 -22.70 13.88
N THR A 19 -3.31 -23.16 13.79
CA THR A 19 -2.12 -22.28 13.81
C THR A 19 -2.10 -21.37 12.59
N GLU A 20 -2.35 -21.91 11.39
CA GLU A 20 -2.44 -21.13 10.15
C GLU A 20 -3.53 -20.06 10.23
N LYS A 21 -4.73 -20.42 10.68
CA LYS A 21 -5.83 -19.47 10.88
C LYS A 21 -5.47 -18.37 11.87
N THR A 22 -4.80 -18.73 12.96
CA THR A 22 -4.37 -17.77 13.99
C THR A 22 -3.33 -16.80 13.45
N LEU A 23 -2.30 -17.32 12.75
CA LEU A 23 -1.28 -16.50 12.10
C LEU A 23 -1.88 -15.55 11.06
N ARG A 24 -2.84 -16.03 10.27
CA ARG A 24 -3.55 -15.22 9.29
C ARG A 24 -4.34 -14.08 9.96
N ASN A 25 -5.09 -14.38 11.02
CA ASN A 25 -5.84 -13.37 11.77
C ASN A 25 -4.93 -12.33 12.42
N LEU A 26 -3.78 -12.75 12.96
CA LEU A 26 -2.76 -11.84 13.47
C LEU A 26 -2.20 -10.94 12.36
N GLY A 27 -1.94 -11.51 11.18
CA GLY A 27 -1.49 -10.77 10.00
C GLY A 27 -2.49 -9.69 9.57
N PHE A 28 -3.79 -10.01 9.53
CA PHE A 28 -4.84 -9.03 9.23
C PHE A 28 -4.87 -7.90 10.25
N ASN A 29 -4.87 -8.21 11.54
CA ASN A 29 -4.90 -7.19 12.59
C ASN A 29 -3.67 -6.26 12.54
N ILE A 30 -2.49 -6.80 12.19
CA ILE A 30 -1.27 -5.99 12.01
C ILE A 30 -1.38 -5.11 10.76
N GLY A 31 -1.96 -5.62 9.67
CA GLY A 31 -2.26 -4.85 8.46
C GLY A 31 -3.19 -3.68 8.76
N ASP A 32 -4.38 -3.97 9.29
CA ASP A 32 -5.42 -2.97 9.61
C ASP A 32 -4.90 -1.88 10.57
N SER A 33 -4.15 -2.27 11.60
CA SER A 33 -3.55 -1.31 12.54
C SER A 33 -2.46 -0.46 11.90
N THR A 34 -1.68 -1.02 10.96
CA THR A 34 -0.68 -0.26 10.20
C THR A 34 -1.35 0.76 9.29
N GLU A 35 -2.41 0.36 8.58
CA GLU A 35 -3.20 1.25 7.71
C GLU A 35 -3.84 2.40 8.50
N GLU A 36 -4.43 2.11 9.66
CA GLU A 36 -5.05 3.11 10.51
C GLU A 36 -4.04 4.17 10.98
N ILE A 37 -2.81 3.77 11.36
CA ILE A 37 -1.76 4.70 11.78
C ILE A 37 -1.41 5.68 10.66
N PHE A 38 -1.17 5.18 9.44
CA PHE A 38 -0.80 6.03 8.31
C PHE A 38 -1.96 6.91 7.86
N PHE A 39 -3.17 6.35 7.79
CA PHE A 39 -4.37 7.11 7.44
C PHE A 39 -4.61 8.24 8.43
N SER A 40 -4.63 7.95 9.74
CA SER A 40 -4.82 8.97 10.79
C SER A 40 -3.78 10.10 10.72
N SER A 41 -2.53 9.78 10.35
CA SER A 41 -1.47 10.79 10.17
C SER A 41 -1.72 11.68 8.94
N LEU A 42 -2.03 11.06 7.80
CA LEU A 42 -2.29 11.75 6.54
C LEU A 42 -3.62 12.50 6.55
N GLU A 43 -4.63 12.05 7.27
CA GLU A 43 -5.93 12.72 7.37
C GLU A 43 -5.82 14.06 8.12
N LYS A 44 -5.02 14.09 9.20
CA LYS A 44 -4.77 15.31 9.98
C LYS A 44 -4.08 16.39 9.15
N THR A 45 -3.03 16.00 8.42
CA THR A 45 -2.20 16.97 7.69
C THR A 45 -2.66 17.18 6.26
N LYS A 46 -3.27 16.19 5.62
CA LYS A 46 -3.51 16.08 4.17
C LYS A 46 -2.31 16.52 3.34
N LYS A 47 -1.10 16.30 3.87
CA LYS A 47 0.15 16.69 3.22
C LYS A 47 0.89 15.44 2.76
N PHE A 48 1.30 15.44 1.50
CA PHE A 48 2.06 14.36 0.89
C PHE A 48 2.91 14.91 -0.24
N ALA A 49 4.17 14.47 -0.36
CA ALA A 49 5.13 14.98 -1.34
C ALA A 49 5.26 16.52 -1.34
N GLY A 50 5.18 17.17 -0.18
CA GLY A 50 5.21 18.64 -0.05
C GLY A 50 3.93 19.35 -0.51
N ILE A 51 2.89 18.62 -0.93
CA ILE A 51 1.62 19.17 -1.43
C ILE A 51 0.54 19.01 -0.37
N LYS A 52 -0.25 20.07 -0.17
CA LYS A 52 -1.50 20.02 0.59
C LYS A 52 -2.64 19.58 -0.33
N PHE A 53 -3.24 18.44 -0.03
CA PHE A 53 -4.42 17.91 -0.70
C PHE A 53 -5.71 18.37 -0.02
N LYS A 54 -6.81 18.38 -0.79
CA LYS A 54 -8.13 18.81 -0.32
C LYS A 54 -8.93 17.63 0.24
N HIS A 55 -8.84 16.49 -0.43
CA HIS A 55 -9.58 15.28 -0.11
C HIS A 55 -8.62 14.12 0.18
N ILE A 56 -9.04 13.23 1.06
CA ILE A 56 -8.39 11.94 1.34
C ILE A 56 -9.48 10.87 1.28
N LEU A 57 -9.18 9.77 0.62
CA LEU A 57 -10.03 8.61 0.48
C LEU A 57 -9.24 7.38 0.96
N ARG A 58 -9.92 6.45 1.61
CA ARG A 58 -9.33 5.22 2.14
C ARG A 58 -10.02 3.98 1.57
N ASN A 59 -9.24 2.95 1.30
CA ASN A 59 -9.68 1.61 0.88
C ASN A 59 -10.67 1.69 -0.30
N ILE A 60 -10.27 2.46 -1.32
CA ILE A 60 -11.06 2.67 -2.54
C ILE A 60 -11.02 1.38 -3.36
N HIS A 61 -12.16 0.73 -3.52
CA HIS A 61 -12.33 -0.42 -4.39
C HIS A 61 -13.01 0.02 -5.67
N VAL A 62 -12.38 -0.22 -6.82
CA VAL A 62 -12.97 0.11 -8.12
C VAL A 62 -13.06 -1.12 -8.99
N PHE A 63 -14.24 -1.33 -9.56
CA PHE A 63 -14.53 -2.42 -10.45
C PHE A 63 -15.00 -1.87 -11.81
N ARG A 64 -14.36 -2.34 -12.88
CA ARG A 64 -14.85 -2.25 -14.25
C ARG A 64 -14.76 -3.63 -14.91
N PRO A 65 -15.58 -3.93 -15.93
CA PRO A 65 -15.47 -5.19 -16.65
C PRO A 65 -14.01 -5.47 -17.09
N GLY A 66 -13.44 -6.55 -16.58
CA GLY A 66 -12.06 -6.96 -16.91
C GLY A 66 -10.94 -6.28 -16.10
N LEU A 67 -11.24 -5.32 -15.21
CA LEU A 67 -10.24 -4.68 -14.35
C LEU A 67 -10.80 -4.31 -12.98
N GLN A 68 -10.16 -4.81 -11.93
CA GLN A 68 -10.47 -4.47 -10.55
C GLN A 68 -9.17 -4.21 -9.79
N ASP A 69 -9.16 -3.16 -8.97
CA ASP A 69 -8.08 -2.89 -8.03
C ASP A 69 -8.62 -2.21 -6.77
N GLU A 70 -7.81 -2.26 -5.72
CA GLU A 70 -8.00 -1.56 -4.46
C GLU A 70 -6.88 -0.55 -4.27
N PHE A 71 -7.15 0.57 -3.62
CA PHE A 71 -6.15 1.58 -3.29
C PHE A 71 -6.30 2.00 -1.83
N ASP A 72 -5.25 1.75 -1.04
CA ASP A 72 -5.27 1.96 0.41
C ASP A 72 -5.54 3.43 0.76
N ILE A 73 -4.78 4.37 0.17
CA ILE A 73 -5.01 5.80 0.33
C ILE A 73 -4.90 6.55 -0.99
N VAL A 74 -5.91 7.38 -1.28
CA VAL A 74 -5.93 8.31 -2.40
C VAL A 74 -6.16 9.73 -1.89
N LEU A 75 -5.21 10.62 -2.15
CA LEU A 75 -5.29 12.05 -1.87
C LEU A 75 -5.62 12.81 -3.15
N VAL A 76 -6.55 13.76 -3.12
CA VAL A 76 -6.98 14.51 -4.32
C VAL A 76 -6.96 16.01 -4.09
N ASN A 77 -6.41 16.73 -5.08
CA ASN A 77 -6.52 18.18 -5.18
C ASN A 77 -6.87 18.56 -6.62
N ASP A 78 -8.17 18.67 -6.90
CA ASP A 78 -8.69 18.97 -8.23
C ASP A 78 -8.23 20.31 -8.77
N SER A 79 -8.13 21.33 -7.90
CA SER A 79 -7.68 22.67 -8.31
C SER A 79 -6.22 22.68 -8.78
N LEU A 80 -5.39 21.77 -8.28
CA LEU A 80 -4.01 21.60 -8.74
C LEU A 80 -3.88 20.48 -9.79
N LYS A 81 -4.95 19.74 -10.07
CA LYS A 81 -4.95 18.51 -10.88
C LYS A 81 -3.89 17.51 -10.40
N LYS A 82 -3.87 17.25 -9.08
CA LYS A 82 -2.91 16.34 -8.44
C LYS A 82 -3.59 15.23 -7.67
N VAL A 83 -3.01 14.04 -7.75
CA VAL A 83 -3.37 12.86 -6.94
C VAL A 83 -2.14 12.38 -6.17
N GLY A 84 -2.32 12.03 -4.90
CA GLY A 84 -1.37 11.20 -4.16
C GLY A 84 -1.92 9.79 -4.06
N LEU A 85 -1.21 8.81 -4.61
CA LEU A 85 -1.58 7.39 -4.54
C LEU A 85 -0.60 6.70 -3.60
N ILE A 86 -1.09 6.13 -2.50
CA ILE A 86 -0.24 5.57 -1.45
C ILE A 86 -0.71 4.15 -1.14
N GLU A 87 0.22 3.21 -1.21
CA GLU A 87 0.05 1.82 -0.80
C GLU A 87 0.77 1.57 0.53
N ILE A 88 0.16 0.75 1.38
CA ILE A 88 0.60 0.44 2.73
C ILE A 88 0.99 -1.03 2.79
N LYS A 89 2.13 -1.28 3.43
CA LYS A 89 2.66 -2.62 3.67
C LYS A 89 3.24 -2.67 5.08
N HIS A 90 3.22 -3.84 5.72
CA HIS A 90 3.93 -4.00 6.99
C HIS A 90 5.44 -3.76 6.82
N LYS A 91 6.03 -4.36 5.77
CA LYS A 91 7.41 -4.15 5.32
C LYS A 91 7.40 -3.89 3.82
N VAL A 92 8.01 -2.80 3.39
CA VAL A 92 8.14 -2.45 1.97
C VAL A 92 9.36 -3.16 1.38
N CYS A 93 9.11 -3.98 0.36
CA CYS A 93 10.09 -4.75 -0.40
C CYS A 93 10.22 -4.21 -1.84
N LYS A 94 11.22 -4.72 -2.58
CA LYS A 94 11.48 -4.28 -3.97
C LYS A 94 10.26 -4.51 -4.88
N GLU A 95 9.57 -5.62 -4.67
CA GLU A 95 8.40 -6.03 -5.44
C GLU A 95 7.23 -5.06 -5.24
N ASP A 96 7.12 -4.41 -4.07
CA ASP A 96 6.09 -3.40 -3.83
C ASP A 96 6.31 -2.15 -4.68
N VAL A 97 7.57 -1.76 -4.91
CA VAL A 97 7.94 -0.67 -5.82
C VAL A 97 7.57 -1.01 -7.25
N GLU A 98 7.89 -2.23 -7.69
CA GLU A 98 7.53 -2.71 -9.03
C GLU A 98 6.02 -2.79 -9.21
N ASN A 99 5.29 -3.30 -8.21
CA ASN A 99 3.83 -3.33 -8.22
C ASN A 99 3.21 -1.93 -8.27
N MET A 100 3.79 -0.96 -7.55
CA MET A 100 3.31 0.42 -7.58
C MET A 100 3.42 1.03 -8.99
N LEU A 101 4.55 0.79 -9.67
CA LEU A 101 4.84 1.34 -11.00
C LEU A 101 4.09 0.62 -12.13
N TYR A 102 4.07 -0.72 -12.10
CA TYR A 102 3.64 -1.52 -13.25
C TYR A 102 2.24 -2.09 -13.11
N LYS A 103 1.63 -1.99 -11.92
CA LYS A 103 0.24 -2.43 -11.68
C LYS A 103 -0.62 -1.30 -11.16
N LYS A 104 -0.32 -0.76 -9.97
CA LYS A 104 -1.21 0.19 -9.28
C LYS A 104 -1.39 1.49 -10.04
N LEU A 105 -0.31 2.12 -10.52
CA LEU A 105 -0.40 3.35 -11.30
C LEU A 105 -1.17 3.15 -12.63
N PRO A 106 -0.83 2.16 -13.48
CA PRO A 106 -1.60 1.89 -14.70
C PRO A 106 -3.09 1.60 -14.43
N ASN A 107 -3.38 0.78 -13.43
CA ASN A 107 -4.75 0.43 -13.06
C ASN A 107 -5.52 1.65 -12.57
N TYR A 108 -4.89 2.49 -11.74
CA TYR A 108 -5.51 3.73 -11.27
C TYR A 108 -5.90 4.63 -12.45
N ARG A 109 -4.99 4.82 -13.42
CA ARG A 109 -5.26 5.62 -14.61
C ARG A 109 -6.42 5.06 -15.45
N ALA A 110 -6.49 3.73 -15.60
CA ALA A 110 -7.55 3.06 -16.36
C ALA A 110 -8.92 3.03 -15.64
N LEU A 111 -8.92 3.02 -14.31
CA LEU A 111 -10.15 2.95 -13.51
C LEU A 111 -10.73 4.36 -13.23
N HIS A 112 -9.89 5.39 -13.21
CA HIS A 112 -10.26 6.77 -12.87
C HIS A 112 -10.04 7.74 -14.05
N ASP A 113 -10.84 7.61 -15.11
CA ASP A 113 -10.72 8.43 -16.33
C ASP A 113 -10.66 9.95 -16.08
N PHE A 114 -11.39 10.44 -15.06
CA PHE A 114 -11.40 11.87 -14.70
C PHE A 114 -10.03 12.38 -14.20
N HIS A 115 -9.17 11.48 -13.71
CA HIS A 115 -7.80 11.76 -13.26
C HIS A 115 -6.74 11.44 -14.33
N SER A 116 -7.13 11.08 -15.55
CA SER A 116 -6.19 10.72 -16.62
C SER A 116 -5.11 11.78 -16.88
N TYR A 117 -5.47 13.06 -16.77
CA TYR A 117 -4.58 14.21 -16.94
C TYR A 117 -4.00 14.77 -15.63
N TYR A 118 -4.26 14.14 -14.49
CA TYR A 118 -3.71 14.59 -13.21
C TYR A 118 -2.26 14.11 -13.05
N GLU A 119 -1.45 14.94 -12.38
CA GLU A 119 -0.12 14.55 -11.91
C GLU A 119 -0.28 13.61 -10.72
N ILE A 120 0.26 12.39 -10.81
CA ILE A 120 0.13 11.36 -9.77
C ILE A 120 1.45 11.22 -9.03
N TYR A 121 1.41 11.46 -7.72
CA TYR A 121 2.51 11.26 -6.78
C TYR A 121 2.35 9.88 -6.14
N LEU A 122 3.36 9.02 -6.28
CA LEU A 122 3.32 7.66 -5.74
C LEU A 122 3.95 7.61 -4.36
N GLY A 123 3.35 6.83 -3.46
CA GLY A 123 3.87 6.59 -2.12
C GLY A 123 3.82 5.12 -1.72
N LEU A 124 4.82 4.68 -0.96
CA LEU A 124 4.82 3.42 -0.23
C LEU A 124 5.04 3.69 1.26
N ALA A 125 4.12 3.20 2.07
CA ALA A 125 4.17 3.33 3.52
C ALA A 125 4.39 1.97 4.17
N GLY A 126 5.24 1.92 5.21
CA GLY A 126 5.33 0.73 6.04
C GLY A 126 6.14 0.90 7.31
N ALA A 127 6.03 -0.08 8.21
CA ALA A 127 6.76 -0.05 9.48
C ALA A 127 8.28 -0.16 9.26
N SER A 128 8.70 -0.85 8.19
CA SER A 128 10.09 -0.95 7.76
C SER A 128 10.21 -0.97 6.23
N ILE A 129 11.38 -0.57 5.71
CA ILE A 129 11.66 -0.50 4.27
C ILE A 129 12.99 -1.20 3.99
N GLU A 130 13.00 -2.14 3.06
CA GLU A 130 14.23 -2.81 2.63
C GLU A 130 15.16 -1.84 1.86
N ALA A 131 16.47 -1.99 2.04
CA ALA A 131 17.47 -1.16 1.34
C ALA A 131 17.32 -1.16 -0.20
N LYS A 132 17.02 -2.33 -0.80
CA LYS A 132 16.79 -2.43 -2.25
C LYS A 132 15.53 -1.68 -2.68
N ALA A 133 14.44 -1.83 -1.91
CA ALA A 133 13.20 -1.09 -2.13
C ALA A 133 13.43 0.41 -2.04
N LYS A 134 14.15 0.85 -1.01
CA LYS A 134 14.51 2.26 -0.83
C LYS A 134 15.25 2.83 -2.04
N LYS A 135 16.32 2.15 -2.49
CA LYS A 135 17.09 2.57 -3.66
C LYS A 135 16.23 2.66 -4.92
N LEU A 136 15.38 1.65 -5.16
CA LEU A 136 14.53 1.61 -6.35
C LEU A 136 13.43 2.69 -6.29
N ALA A 137 12.82 2.91 -5.14
CA ALA A 137 11.82 3.96 -4.94
C ALA A 137 12.43 5.35 -5.18
N GLU A 138 13.63 5.62 -4.65
CA GLU A 138 14.37 6.87 -4.87
C GLU A 138 14.67 7.10 -6.35
N GLN A 139 15.12 6.06 -7.07
CA GLN A 139 15.39 6.13 -8.52
C GLN A 139 14.14 6.43 -9.35
N ASN A 140 12.96 6.04 -8.87
CA ASN A 140 11.69 6.18 -9.58
C ASN A 140 10.80 7.28 -8.99
N GLY A 141 11.32 8.14 -8.10
CA GLY A 141 10.56 9.25 -7.53
C GLY A 141 9.37 8.84 -6.65
N ILE A 142 9.38 7.65 -6.04
CA ILE A 142 8.34 7.19 -5.12
C ILE A 142 8.66 7.66 -3.70
N VAL A 143 7.68 8.29 -3.04
CA VAL A 143 7.80 8.76 -1.66
C VAL A 143 7.68 7.60 -0.68
N LEU A 144 8.53 7.57 0.34
CA LEU A 144 8.56 6.51 1.35
C LEU A 144 8.11 7.04 2.72
N LEU A 145 7.19 6.33 3.39
CA LEU A 145 6.58 6.74 4.67
C LEU A 145 6.82 5.69 5.78
N THR A 146 7.11 6.15 7.00
CA THR A 146 7.25 5.30 8.21
C THR A 146 6.53 5.92 9.44
N PRO A 147 6.09 5.15 10.46
CA PRO A 147 5.23 5.64 11.55
C PRO A 147 5.81 6.70 12.49
N LEU A 148 7.13 6.80 12.62
CA LEU A 148 7.81 7.59 13.67
C LEU A 148 8.01 9.07 13.35
N GLY A 149 7.25 9.66 12.43
CA GLY A 149 7.39 11.09 12.12
C GLY A 149 8.74 11.48 11.52
N LYS A 150 9.62 10.53 11.20
CA LYS A 150 10.64 10.73 10.16
C LYS A 150 9.90 10.77 8.83
N HIS A 151 9.36 11.93 8.51
CA HIS A 151 9.18 12.35 7.13
C HIS A 151 10.54 12.17 6.44
N ILE A 152 10.72 11.06 5.72
CA ILE A 152 11.70 11.03 4.65
C ILE A 152 10.98 11.69 3.47
N GLU A 153 10.84 13.02 3.55
CA GLU A 153 10.47 13.83 2.39
C GLU A 153 11.66 13.77 1.44
N ASN A 154 11.65 12.79 0.54
CA ASN A 154 12.35 12.97 -0.73
C ASN A 154 11.35 13.58 -1.70
N GLN A 155 11.76 14.68 -2.33
CA GLN A 155 11.05 15.39 -3.39
C GLN A 155 11.02 14.53 -4.66
N GLY A 156 10.43 13.34 -4.58
CA GLY A 156 10.25 12.43 -5.71
C GLY A 156 9.25 13.03 -6.69
N LYS A 157 9.74 13.86 -7.61
CA LYS A 157 9.04 14.16 -8.85
C LYS A 157 9.18 12.95 -9.75
N ILE A 158 8.06 12.35 -10.14
CA ILE A 158 8.04 11.50 -11.33
C ILE A 158 7.78 12.42 -12.51
N PHE A 159 8.84 12.79 -13.23
CA PHE A 159 8.70 13.22 -14.61
C PHE A 159 8.45 11.96 -15.44
N THR A 160 7.19 11.60 -15.70
CA THR A 160 6.92 10.72 -16.85
C THR A 160 7.02 11.57 -18.10
N ALA A 161 8.14 11.42 -18.80
CA ALA A 161 8.23 11.74 -20.21
C ALA A 161 7.48 10.64 -21.00
N TYR A 162 6.67 11.12 -21.95
CA TYR A 162 5.92 10.41 -23.00
C TYR A 162 4.59 9.77 -22.58
#